data_AF-A0A1Y1LGS7-F1
#
_entry.id   AF-A0A1Y1LGS7-F1
#
_cell.length_a   1.000
_cell.length_b   1.000
_cell.length_c   1.000
_cell.angle_alpha   90.00
_cell.angle_beta   90.00
_cell.angle_gamma   90.00
#
_symmetry.space_group_name_H-M   'P 1'
#
loop_
_entity.id
_entity.type
_entity.pdbx_description
1 polymer ?
#
loop_
_entity_poly.entity_id
_entity_poly.type
_entity_poly.pdbx_seq_one_letter_code
_entity_poly.pdbx_strand_id
1 'polypeptide(L)'
;TKKVFPHITLKPKHHLLLHYTMVLRKIGPVSKISCERFEAKHRELKKIANNVSTRKNIPLTLAKKCQMQFVARCLSMQRALDDRISMSRPNFDTLNVETYTFS
;
A
#
# COMPACT_ATOMS: atom_id res chain seq x y z
N THR A 1 39.02 9.10 10.58
CA THR A 1 38.08 9.98 11.34
C THR A 1 38.34 9.79 12.82
N LYS A 2 38.66 10.86 13.54
CA LYS A 2 39.08 10.85 14.95
C LYS A 2 38.02 10.20 15.86
N LYS A 3 38.47 9.36 16.81
CA LYS A 3 37.64 8.58 17.75
C LYS A 3 37.02 9.48 18.82
N VAL A 4 35.91 10.14 18.51
CA VAL A 4 35.12 10.93 19.49
C VAL A 4 34.40 10.00 20.49
N PHE A 5 34.21 8.72 20.13
CA PHE A 5 33.56 7.71 20.97
C PHE A 5 34.29 6.36 20.88
N PRO A 6 35.36 6.15 21.67
CA PRO A 6 36.20 4.96 21.55
C PRO A 6 35.54 3.66 22.04
N HIS A 7 34.49 3.73 22.86
CA HIS A 7 33.82 2.56 23.46
C HIS A 7 32.46 2.21 22.81
N ILE A 8 32.04 2.92 21.76
CA ILE A 8 30.71 2.77 21.19
C ILE A 8 30.80 2.06 19.83
N THR A 9 30.26 0.83 19.77
CA THR A 9 30.13 0.11 18.50
C THR A 9 28.99 0.72 17.68
N LEU A 10 29.34 1.25 16.52
CA LEU A 10 28.38 1.90 15.64
C LEU A 10 27.44 0.87 14.99
N LYS A 11 26.14 0.93 15.29
CA LYS A 11 25.15 0.07 14.64
C LYS A 11 25.08 0.37 13.13
N PRO A 12 24.80 -0.62 12.26
CA PRO A 12 24.68 -0.43 10.81
C PRO A 12 23.76 0.73 10.38
N LYS A 13 22.69 1.00 11.15
CA LYS A 13 21.77 2.14 10.91
C LYS A 13 22.49 3.50 10.85
N HIS A 14 23.52 3.71 11.66
CA HIS A 14 24.26 4.98 11.66
C HIS A 14 25.21 5.08 10.46
N HIS A 15 25.76 3.96 9.99
CA HIS A 15 26.54 3.95 8.75
C HIS A 15 25.66 4.32 7.55
N LEU A 16 24.43 3.79 7.51
CA LEU A 16 23.44 4.15 6.49
C LEU A 16 23.07 5.65 6.52
N LEU A 17 23.06 6.27 7.70
CA LEU A 17 22.76 7.70 7.85
C LEU A 17 23.84 8.60 7.20
N LEU A 18 25.09 8.16 7.12
CA LEU A 18 26.14 8.91 6.40
C LEU A 18 25.85 8.98 4.89
N HIS A 19 25.30 7.89 4.33
CA HIS A 19 24.92 7.82 2.91
C HIS A 19 23.62 8.54 2.58
N TYR A 20 22.86 8.94 3.59
CA TYR A 20 21.53 9.54 3.42
C TYR A 20 21.56 10.83 2.59
N THR A 21 22.62 11.63 2.72
CA THR A 21 22.78 12.88 1.95
C THR A 21 22.91 12.64 0.45
N MET A 22 23.66 11.60 0.06
CA MET A 22 23.80 11.17 -1.33
C MET A 22 22.48 10.61 -1.87
N VAL A 23 21.80 9.78 -1.09
CA VAL A 23 20.51 9.20 -1.46
C VAL A 23 19.44 10.28 -1.63
N LEU A 24 19.37 11.24 -0.70
CA LEU A 24 18.43 12.36 -0.73
C LEU A 24 18.65 13.24 -1.96
N ARG A 25 19.90 13.47 -2.37
CA ARG A 25 20.23 14.23 -3.58
C ARG A 25 19.80 13.53 -4.87
N LYS A 26 19.88 12.20 -4.91
CA LYS A 26 19.54 11.39 -6.10
C LYS A 26 18.05 11.12 -6.23
N ILE A 27 17.38 10.81 -5.12
CA ILE A 27 16.01 10.28 -5.11
C ILE A 27 14.98 11.31 -4.60
N GLY A 28 15.44 12.36 -3.93
CA GLY A 28 14.59 13.36 -3.30
C GLY A 28 14.14 12.94 -1.89
N PRO A 29 13.06 13.56 -1.36
CA PRO A 29 12.63 13.41 0.03
C PRO A 29 12.40 11.95 0.46
N VAL A 30 13.00 11.53 1.57
CA VAL A 30 12.90 10.14 2.03
C VAL A 30 11.48 9.74 2.45
N SER A 31 10.64 10.70 2.83
CA SER A 31 9.21 10.46 3.09
C SER A 31 8.49 9.79 1.91
N LYS A 32 8.87 10.14 0.67
CA LYS A 32 8.26 9.60 -0.55
C LYS A 32 8.74 8.20 -0.92
N ILE A 33 9.83 7.71 -0.33
CA ILE A 33 10.36 6.35 -0.54
C ILE A 33 10.27 5.48 0.72
N SER A 34 9.82 6.05 1.84
CA SER A 34 9.66 5.32 3.09
C SER A 34 8.71 4.14 2.92
N CYS A 35 9.05 3.03 3.58
CA CYS A 35 8.19 1.84 3.64
C CYS A 35 7.04 1.98 4.65
N GLU A 36 7.03 3.06 5.44
CA GLU A 36 6.03 3.32 6.48
C GLU A 36 4.60 3.30 5.93
N ARG A 37 4.39 3.82 4.71
CA ARG A 37 3.08 3.80 4.04
C ARG A 37 2.63 2.38 3.68
N PHE A 38 3.56 1.51 3.28
CA PHE A 38 3.25 0.11 2.98
C PHE A 38 2.86 -0.63 4.26
N GLU A 39 3.59 -0.40 5.36
CA GLU A 39 3.25 -0.98 6.68
C GLU A 39 1.90 -0.47 7.20
N ALA A 40 1.62 0.82 7.02
CA ALA A 40 0.33 1.40 7.38
C ALA A 40 -0.82 0.75 6.60
N LYS A 41 -0.64 0.53 5.28
CA LYS A 41 -1.65 -0.13 4.44
C LYS A 41 -1.82 -1.60 4.83
N HIS A 42 -0.73 -2.32 5.09
CA HIS A 42 -0.75 -3.70 5.55
C HIS A 42 -1.55 -3.87 6.84
N ARG A 43 -1.40 -2.93 7.79
CA ARG A 43 -2.18 -2.93 9.03
C ARG A 43 -3.69 -2.85 8.79
N GLU A 44 -4.14 -2.06 7.81
CA GLU A 44 -5.56 -2.03 7.42
C GLU A 44 -6.02 -3.38 6.85
N LEU A 45 -5.22 -3.97 5.96
CA LEU A 45 -5.53 -5.28 5.36
C LEU A 45 -5.65 -6.39 6.41
N LYS A 46 -4.75 -6.41 7.40
CA LYS A 46 -4.84 -7.34 8.54
C LYS A 46 -6.15 -7.18 9.31
N LYS A 47 -6.57 -5.94 9.59
CA LYS A 47 -7.85 -5.69 10.29
C LYS A 47 -9.03 -6.23 9.49
N ILE A 48 -9.05 -5.97 8.17
CA ILE A 48 -10.09 -6.49 7.29
C ILE A 48 -10.07 -8.01 7.30
N ALA A 49 -8.91 -8.63 7.11
CA ALA A 49 -8.76 -10.09 7.10
C ALA A 49 -9.28 -10.76 8.38
N ASN A 50 -9.02 -10.16 9.54
CA ASN A 50 -9.54 -10.67 10.82
C ASN A 50 -11.07 -10.59 10.92
N ASN A 51 -11.69 -9.57 10.30
CA ASN A 51 -13.13 -9.34 10.34
C ASN A 51 -13.92 -10.09 9.24
N VAL A 52 -13.24 -10.61 8.22
CA VAL A 52 -13.91 -11.47 7.23
C VAL A 52 -14.39 -12.74 7.95
N SER A 53 -15.62 -13.17 7.73
CA SER A 53 -16.16 -14.42 8.31
C SER A 53 -15.66 -15.66 7.56
N THR A 54 -15.59 -15.59 6.22
CA THR A 54 -15.16 -16.70 5.36
C THR A 54 -13.64 -16.76 5.20
N ARG A 55 -13.04 -17.94 5.38
CA ARG A 55 -11.59 -18.18 5.14
C ARG A 55 -11.26 -18.70 3.73
N LYS A 56 -12.29 -18.95 2.92
CA LYS A 56 -12.14 -19.35 1.52
C LYS A 56 -11.63 -18.15 0.71
N ASN A 57 -10.37 -18.23 0.27
CA ASN A 57 -9.71 -17.27 -0.61
C ASN A 57 -9.68 -15.80 -0.08
N ILE A 58 -9.06 -15.62 1.09
CA ILE A 58 -8.87 -14.30 1.73
C ILE A 58 -8.25 -13.24 0.80
N PRO A 59 -7.22 -13.54 -0.03
CA PRO A 59 -6.64 -12.53 -0.93
C PRO A 59 -7.65 -11.93 -1.91
N LEU A 60 -8.54 -12.75 -2.46
CA LEU A 60 -9.60 -12.28 -3.36
C LEU A 60 -10.56 -11.32 -2.63
N THR A 61 -10.96 -11.66 -1.41
CA THR A 61 -11.82 -10.78 -0.59
C THR A 61 -11.14 -9.45 -0.27
N LEU A 62 -9.86 -9.48 0.09
CA LEU A 62 -9.08 -8.27 0.36
C LEU A 62 -8.94 -7.39 -0.88
N ALA A 63 -8.64 -7.99 -2.05
CA ALA A 63 -8.54 -7.27 -3.32
C ALA A 63 -9.85 -6.57 -3.69
N LYS A 64 -10.99 -7.28 -3.61
CA LYS A 64 -12.31 -6.70 -3.84
C LYS A 64 -12.61 -5.54 -2.89
N LYS A 65 -12.29 -5.69 -1.59
CA LYS A 65 -12.49 -4.62 -0.60
C LYS A 65 -11.64 -3.38 -0.92
N CYS A 66 -10.38 -3.56 -1.32
CA CYS A 66 -9.52 -2.46 -1.75
C CYS A 66 -10.07 -1.73 -2.98
N GLN A 67 -10.54 -2.47 -3.99
CA GLN A 67 -11.17 -1.89 -5.18
C GLN A 67 -12.39 -1.05 -4.80
N MET A 68 -13.28 -1.56 -3.94
CA MET A 68 -14.45 -0.82 -3.47
C MET A 68 -14.09 0.45 -2.69
N GLN A 69 -13.08 0.38 -1.81
CA GLN A 69 -12.59 1.57 -1.08
C GLN A 69 -12.02 2.63 -2.02
N PHE A 70 -11.28 2.21 -3.05
CA PHE A 70 -10.73 3.11 -4.06
C PHE A 70 -11.85 3.79 -4.86
N VAL A 71 -12.82 3.01 -5.36
CA VAL A 71 -14.00 3.54 -6.06
C VAL A 71 -14.72 4.55 -5.17
N ALA A 72 -15.05 4.20 -3.93
CA ALA A 72 -15.73 5.12 -3.00
C ALA A 72 -14.96 6.43 -2.82
N ARG A 73 -13.63 6.39 -2.73
CA ARG A 73 -12.77 7.58 -2.64
C ARG A 73 -12.82 8.41 -3.93
N CYS A 74 -12.74 7.78 -5.10
CA CYS A 74 -12.86 8.46 -6.39
C CYS A 74 -14.24 9.11 -6.54
N LEU A 75 -15.32 8.40 -6.19
CA LEU A 75 -16.68 8.93 -6.22
C LEU A 75 -16.86 10.10 -5.22
N SER A 76 -16.24 10.03 -4.04
CA SER A 76 -16.27 11.15 -3.08
C SER A 76 -15.51 12.39 -3.57
N MET A 77 -14.54 12.21 -4.47
CA MET A 77 -13.77 13.27 -5.11
C MET A 77 -14.46 13.81 -6.38
N GLN A 78 -15.56 13.19 -6.81
CA GLN A 78 -16.14 13.31 -8.15
C GLN A 78 -16.88 14.62 -8.44
N ARG A 79 -16.81 15.64 -7.57
CA ARG A 79 -17.07 17.02 -8.03
C ARG A 79 -16.04 17.50 -9.07
N ALA A 80 -14.97 16.73 -9.31
CA ALA A 80 -13.89 17.02 -10.27
C ALA A 80 -13.75 16.02 -11.44
N LEU A 81 -14.58 14.97 -11.55
CA LEU A 81 -14.50 13.98 -12.63
C LEU A 81 -15.84 13.95 -13.39
N ASP A 82 -15.97 14.93 -14.27
CA ASP A 82 -17.15 15.27 -15.07
C ASP A 82 -17.62 14.12 -16.00
N ASP A 83 -18.95 14.01 -16.11
CA ASP A 83 -19.90 13.39 -17.05
C ASP A 83 -19.53 12.25 -18.04
N ARG A 84 -18.28 11.77 -18.13
CA ARG A 84 -17.86 10.74 -19.11
C ARG A 84 -17.77 9.33 -18.55
N ILE A 85 -17.83 9.18 -17.23
CA ILE A 85 -17.87 7.86 -16.60
C ILE A 85 -19.31 7.56 -16.23
N SER A 86 -20.10 7.08 -17.19
CA SER A 86 -21.30 6.31 -16.88
C SER A 86 -20.85 4.99 -16.25
N MET A 87 -20.54 5.02 -14.94
CA MET A 87 -20.38 3.80 -14.16
C MET A 87 -21.78 3.22 -14.02
N SER A 88 -22.19 2.35 -14.95
CA SER A 88 -23.28 1.42 -14.71
C SER A 88 -23.03 0.77 -13.36
N ARG A 89 -24.05 0.72 -12.49
CA ARG A 89 -23.96 0.03 -11.19
C ARG A 89 -23.26 -1.31 -11.41
N PRO A 90 -22.14 -1.63 -10.72
CA PRO A 90 -21.50 -2.90 -10.91
C PRO A 90 -22.50 -3.99 -10.54
N ASN A 91 -22.99 -4.72 -11.54
CA ASN A 91 -23.80 -5.90 -11.32
C ASN A 91 -22.88 -6.94 -10.67
N PHE A 92 -23.15 -7.27 -9.42
CA PHE A 92 -22.31 -8.19 -8.63
C PHE A 92 -22.35 -9.63 -9.17
N ASP A 93 -23.30 -9.92 -10.08
CA ASP A 93 -23.59 -11.26 -10.60
C ASP A 93 -22.68 -11.69 -11.76
N THR A 94 -21.85 -10.81 -12.35
CA THR A 94 -21.02 -11.14 -13.52
C THR A 94 -19.56 -11.48 -13.23
N LEU A 95 -19.13 -11.54 -11.96
CA LEU A 95 -17.83 -12.12 -11.62
C LEU A 95 -17.94 -13.66 -11.61
N ASN A 96 -18.04 -14.25 -12.81
CA ASN A 96 -17.85 -15.68 -13.00
C ASN A 96 -16.45 -16.05 -12.49
N VAL A 97 -16.40 -16.73 -11.35
CA VAL A 97 -15.18 -17.22 -10.68
C VAL A 97 -14.54 -18.39 -11.47
N GLU A 98 -15.22 -18.88 -12.51
CA GLU A 98 -14.86 -20.09 -13.24
C GLU A 98 -13.73 -19.92 -14.28
N THR A 99 -13.30 -18.71 -14.62
CA THR A 99 -12.26 -18.50 -15.65
C THR A 99 -10.84 -18.33 -15.10
N TYR A 100 -10.64 -18.43 -13.78
CA TYR A 100 -9.30 -18.48 -13.17
C TYR A 100 -8.85 -19.93 -12.93
N THR A 101 -8.90 -20.75 -13.97
CA THR A 101 -8.13 -22.00 -14.01
C THR A 101 -6.77 -21.68 -14.60
N PHE A 102 -5.72 -21.88 -13.80
CA PHE A 102 -4.33 -21.78 -14.22
C PHE A 102 -4.03 -22.92 -15.21
N SER A 103 -3.93 -22.58 -16.49
CA SER A 103 -3.25 -23.39 -17.50
C SER A 103 -1.77 -23.03 -17.52
#